data_AF-A0A3M2G8W4-F1
#
_entry.id   AF-A0A3M2G8W4-F1
#
_cell.length_a   1.000
_cell.length_b   1.000
_cell.length_c   1.000
_cell.angle_alpha   90.00
_cell.angle_beta   90.00
_cell.angle_gamma   90.00
#
_symmetry.space_group_name_H-M   'P 1'
#
loop_
_entity.id
_entity.type
_entity.pdbx_description
1 polymer ?
#
loop_
_entity_poly.entity_id
_entity_poly.type
_entity_poly.pdbx_seq_one_letter_code
_entity_poly.pdbx_strand_id
1 'polypeptide(L)'
;MTVYVAEDFTPEEADILRRYFTNLDQPVFALVNLPEVVKGALFARYSRSPLSLRRLFLKEFVGDLDIEGDRSIDATVGLRRAEELYERVFFEYGDDSVAQLGGVHLACEQA
;
A
#
# COMPACT_ATOMS: atom_id res chain seq x y z
N MET A 1 -25.37 12.89 1.22
CA MET A 1 -24.15 12.26 0.70
C MET A 1 -22.97 13.11 1.13
N THR A 2 -22.08 12.58 1.95
CA THR A 2 -20.77 13.21 2.18
C THR A 2 -19.95 13.08 0.91
N VAL A 3 -19.56 14.20 0.32
CA VAL A 3 -18.69 14.23 -0.84
C VAL A 3 -17.31 13.75 -0.38
N TYR A 4 -16.78 12.72 -1.03
CA TYR A 4 -15.38 12.33 -0.83
C TYR A 4 -14.50 13.49 -1.30
N VAL A 5 -13.62 13.97 -0.42
CA VAL A 5 -12.63 15.00 -0.77
C VAL A 5 -11.37 14.27 -1.17
N ALA A 6 -11.07 14.27 -2.47
CA ALA A 6 -9.83 13.72 -2.98
C ALA A 6 -8.64 14.54 -2.45
N GLU A 7 -7.57 13.84 -2.11
CA GLU A 7 -6.31 14.46 -1.74
C GLU A 7 -5.55 14.85 -3.01
N ASP A 8 -4.94 16.04 -3.01
CA ASP A 8 -4.08 16.48 -4.11
C ASP A 8 -2.70 15.81 -4.00
N PHE A 9 -2.24 15.27 -5.13
CA PHE A 9 -0.91 14.69 -5.30
C PHE A 9 -0.16 15.41 -6.41
N THR A 10 1.16 15.57 -6.26
CA THR A 10 1.98 16.09 -7.36
C THR A 10 2.01 15.09 -8.53
N PRO A 11 2.38 15.51 -9.75
CA PRO A 11 2.52 14.59 -10.87
C PRO A 11 3.42 13.39 -10.57
N GLU A 12 4.53 13.62 -9.85
CA GLU A 12 5.51 12.60 -9.47
C GLU A 12 4.92 11.63 -8.43
N GLU A 13 4.22 12.15 -7.43
CA GLU A 13 3.51 11.36 -6.43
C GLU A 13 2.43 10.48 -7.07
N ALA A 14 1.65 11.06 -7.99
CA ALA A 14 0.60 10.35 -8.70
C ALA A 14 1.16 9.23 -9.59
N ASP A 15 2.29 9.45 -10.25
CA ASP A 15 2.95 8.44 -11.08
C ASP A 15 3.46 7.24 -10.26
N ILE A 16 3.90 7.47 -9.02
CA ILE A 16 4.21 6.40 -8.09
C ILE A 16 2.94 5.67 -7.66
N LEU A 17 1.93 6.40 -7.20
CA LEU A 17 0.71 5.80 -6.67
C LEU A 17 -0.04 4.97 -7.72
N ARG A 18 -0.03 5.37 -9.00
CA ARG A 18 -0.68 4.63 -10.10
C ARG A 18 -0.14 3.20 -10.29
N ARG A 19 1.07 2.90 -9.82
CA ARG A 19 1.64 1.54 -9.87
C ARG A 19 1.00 0.61 -8.84
N TYR A 20 0.48 1.18 -7.75
CA TYR A 20 0.08 0.42 -6.57
C TYR A 20 -1.38 0.61 -6.13
N PHE A 21 -2.10 1.57 -6.72
CA PHE A 21 -3.50 1.89 -6.39
C PHE A 21 -4.35 1.96 -7.66
N THR A 22 -5.56 1.37 -7.63
CA THR A 22 -6.43 1.33 -8.82
C THR A 22 -7.03 2.68 -9.23
N ASN A 23 -7.18 3.61 -8.28
CA ASN A 23 -7.53 5.02 -8.53
C ASN A 23 -6.98 5.90 -7.40
N LEU A 24 -6.93 7.22 -7.62
CA LEU A 24 -6.35 8.19 -6.68
C LEU A 24 -7.38 9.13 -6.07
N ASP A 25 -8.53 9.24 -6.70
CA ASP A 25 -9.53 10.29 -6.53
C ASP A 25 -10.91 9.76 -6.14
N GLN A 26 -11.06 8.45 -5.98
CA GLN A 26 -12.29 7.82 -5.52
C GLN A 26 -12.12 7.24 -4.10
N PRO A 27 -13.22 7.19 -3.32
CA PRO A 27 -13.19 6.64 -1.95
C PRO A 27 -12.97 5.13 -1.91
N VAL A 28 -13.21 4.41 -3.01
CA VAL A 28 -13.08 2.95 -3.10
C VAL A 28 -11.98 2.62 -4.09
N PHE A 29 -10.96 1.90 -3.64
CA PHE A 29 -9.80 1.53 -4.44
C PHE A 29 -9.16 0.26 -3.90
N ALA A 30 -8.32 -0.40 -4.71
CA ALA A 30 -7.57 -1.58 -4.32
C ALA A 30 -6.06 -1.33 -4.39
N LEU A 31 -5.33 -2.02 -3.52
CA LEU A 31 -3.87 -2.11 -3.60
C LEU A 31 -3.49 -3.19 -4.62
N VAL A 32 -2.68 -2.83 -5.60
CA VAL A 32 -2.18 -3.71 -6.66
C VAL A 32 -0.66 -3.69 -6.65
N ASN A 33 -0.03 -4.72 -7.24
CA ASN A 33 1.42 -4.75 -7.45
C ASN A 33 2.31 -4.54 -6.20
N LEU A 34 1.79 -4.75 -5.00
CA LEU A 34 2.54 -4.69 -3.74
C LEU A 34 2.72 -6.11 -3.17
N PRO A 35 3.88 -6.43 -2.60
CA PRO A 35 4.05 -7.67 -1.83
C PRO A 35 3.04 -7.72 -0.66
N GLU A 36 2.47 -8.89 -0.38
CA GLU A 36 1.46 -9.06 0.68
C GLU A 36 1.95 -8.57 2.05
N VAL A 37 3.22 -8.84 2.38
CA VAL A 37 3.85 -8.35 3.61
C VAL A 37 3.86 -6.82 3.70
N VAL A 38 4.04 -6.12 2.58
CA VAL A 38 4.01 -4.66 2.51
C VAL A 38 2.58 -4.15 2.68
N LYS A 39 1.59 -4.82 2.08
CA LYS A 39 0.17 -4.49 2.28
C LYS A 39 -0.21 -4.64 3.76
N GLY A 40 0.17 -5.75 4.38
CA GLY A 40 -0.09 -6.00 5.79
C GLY A 40 0.52 -4.94 6.70
N ALA A 41 1.79 -4.62 6.47
CA ALA A 41 2.49 -3.56 7.17
C ALA A 41 1.83 -2.18 7.00
N LEU A 42 1.43 -1.84 5.77
CA LEU A 42 0.77 -0.58 5.46
C LEU A 42 -0.55 -0.44 6.22
N PHE A 43 -1.38 -1.50 6.26
CA PHE A 43 -2.64 -1.49 7.02
C PHE A 43 -2.42 -1.45 8.54
N ALA A 44 -1.45 -2.21 9.06
CA ALA A 44 -1.09 -2.17 10.47
C ALA A 44 -0.66 -0.76 10.89
N ARG A 45 0.14 -0.07 10.07
CA ARG A 45 0.58 1.30 10.32
C ARG A 45 -0.56 2.31 10.17
N TYR A 46 -1.42 2.14 9.17
CA TYR A 46 -2.57 3.00 8.89
C TYR A 46 -3.55 3.09 10.07
N SER A 47 -3.78 1.98 10.79
CA SER A 47 -4.66 1.95 11.97
C SER A 47 -4.30 2.96 13.07
N ARG A 48 -3.03 3.42 13.10
CA ARG A 48 -2.46 4.34 14.10
C ARG A 48 -1.97 5.64 13.48
N SER A 49 -2.25 5.89 12.20
CA SER A 49 -1.80 7.07 11.47
C SER A 49 -2.94 8.06 11.26
N PRO A 50 -2.72 9.37 11.39
CA PRO A 50 -3.70 10.38 11.00
C PRO A 50 -3.73 10.63 9.48
N LEU A 51 -2.85 9.99 8.70
CA LEU A 51 -2.73 10.20 7.26
C LEU A 51 -3.68 9.29 6.47
N SER A 52 -4.03 9.71 5.24
CA SER A 52 -4.67 8.81 4.27
C SER A 52 -3.74 7.64 3.91
N LEU A 53 -4.30 6.51 3.46
CA LEU A 53 -3.50 5.34 3.08
C LEU A 53 -2.49 5.66 1.96
N ARG A 54 -2.89 6.46 0.96
CA ARG A 54 -2.03 6.89 -0.16
C ARG A 54 -0.90 7.80 0.33
N ARG A 55 -1.19 8.76 1.20
CA ARG A 55 -0.18 9.66 1.76
C ARG A 55 0.78 8.92 2.69
N LEU A 56 0.27 7.98 3.50
CA LEU A 56 1.09 7.14 4.35
C LEU A 56 2.07 6.31 3.51
N PHE A 57 1.58 5.70 2.43
CA PHE A 57 2.41 4.94 1.52
C PHE A 57 3.56 5.78 0.94
N LEU A 58 3.26 6.98 0.43
CA LEU A 58 4.28 7.90 -0.09
C LEU A 58 5.29 8.37 0.96
N LYS A 59 4.86 8.55 2.21
CA LYS A 59 5.75 9.07 3.26
C LYS A 59 6.63 8.01 3.89
N GLU A 60 6.10 6.82 4.09
CA GLU A 60 6.73 5.81 4.97
C GLU A 60 7.11 4.51 4.24
N PHE A 61 6.54 4.23 3.06
CA PHE A 61 6.73 2.93 2.39
C PHE A 61 7.42 3.01 1.02
N VAL A 62 7.19 4.08 0.25
CA VAL A 62 7.74 4.19 -1.12
C VAL A 62 9.26 4.11 -1.17
N GLY A 63 9.96 4.69 -0.19
CA GLY A 63 11.43 4.71 -0.16
C GLY A 63 12.05 3.35 0.17
N ASP A 64 11.26 2.46 0.77
CA ASP A 64 11.65 1.09 1.09
C ASP A 64 11.29 0.08 -0.01
N LEU A 65 10.46 0.48 -0.98
CA LEU A 65 10.21 -0.28 -2.19
C LEU A 65 11.34 -0.07 -3.19
N ASP A 66 11.92 -1.16 -3.67
CA ASP A 66 12.86 -1.12 -4.78
C ASP A 66 12.08 -0.92 -6.10
N ILE A 67 11.93 0.34 -6.52
CA ILE A 67 11.17 0.72 -7.73
C ILE A 67 11.97 0.39 -9.00
N GLU A 68 13.24 -0.04 -8.89
CA GLU A 68 14.09 -0.35 -10.06
C GLU A 68 13.66 -1.64 -10.79
N GLY A 69 12.90 -2.53 -10.14
CA GLY A 69 12.43 -3.81 -10.72
C GLY A 69 11.10 -3.75 -11.50
N ASP A 70 10.34 -2.66 -11.43
CA ASP A 70 8.91 -2.63 -11.78
C ASP A 70 8.62 -2.46 -13.30
N ARG A 71 9.49 -2.98 -14.16
CA ARG A 71 9.30 -3.03 -15.63
C ARG A 71 8.68 -4.34 -16.13
N SER A 72 8.53 -5.33 -15.26
CA SER A 72 7.84 -6.59 -15.54
C SER A 72 6.84 -6.86 -14.44
N ILE A 73 5.73 -7.52 -14.80
CA ILE A 73 4.48 -7.79 -14.05
C ILE A 73 4.69 -8.60 -12.74
N ASP A 74 5.92 -8.69 -12.24
CA ASP A 74 6.29 -9.54 -11.12
C ASP A 74 7.14 -8.71 -10.15
N ALA A 75 6.48 -8.05 -9.20
CA ALA A 75 7.09 -7.36 -8.06
C ALA A 75 7.69 -8.36 -7.05
N THR A 76 8.34 -9.42 -7.52
CA THR A 76 9.16 -10.35 -6.73
C THR A 76 10.58 -9.82 -6.49
N VAL A 77 10.96 -8.72 -7.12
CA VAL A 77 12.26 -8.08 -6.92
C VAL A 77 12.18 -7.12 -5.72
N GLY A 78 12.64 -7.61 -4.57
CA GLY A 78 12.70 -6.86 -3.31
C GLY A 78 12.69 -7.72 -2.03
N LEU A 79 12.75 -9.06 -2.14
CA LEU A 79 12.56 -10.00 -1.04
C LEU A 79 13.34 -9.63 0.25
N ARG A 80 14.62 -9.27 0.14
CA ARG A 80 15.45 -8.89 1.31
C ARG A 80 14.97 -7.64 2.04
N ARG A 81 14.46 -6.64 1.31
CA ARG A 81 14.00 -5.38 1.92
C ARG A 81 12.56 -5.49 2.39
N ALA A 82 11.76 -6.34 1.75
CA ALA A 82 10.45 -6.76 2.24
C ALA A 82 10.57 -7.55 3.56
N GLU A 83 11.61 -8.37 3.72
CA GLU A 83 11.95 -9.05 4.98
C GLU A 83 12.38 -8.06 6.07
N GLU A 84 13.24 -7.08 5.78
CA GLU A 84 13.62 -6.03 6.73
C GLU A 84 12.43 -5.14 7.14
N LEU A 85 11.55 -4.82 6.19
CA LEU A 85 10.30 -4.11 6.45
C LEU A 85 9.36 -4.96 7.31
N TYR A 86 9.25 -6.25 7.01
CA TYR A 86 8.48 -7.21 7.81
C TYR A 86 9.03 -7.32 9.23
N GLU A 87 10.34 -7.44 9.42
CA GLU A 87 10.97 -7.47 10.75
C GLU A 87 10.73 -6.16 11.50
N ARG A 88 10.94 -5.01 10.87
CA ARG A 88 10.63 -3.71 11.48
C ARG A 88 9.17 -3.63 11.90
N VAL A 89 8.26 -4.09 11.05
CA VAL A 89 6.83 -4.04 11.32
C VAL A 89 6.43 -4.99 12.44
N PHE A 90 6.97 -6.20 12.42
CA PHE A 90 6.73 -7.23 13.43
C PHE A 90 7.25 -6.76 14.81
N PHE A 91 8.42 -6.13 14.86
CA PHE A 91 9.02 -5.63 16.10
C PHE A 91 8.37 -4.33 16.61
N GLU A 92 8.09 -3.37 15.73
CA GLU A 92 7.63 -2.03 16.09
C GLU A 92 6.11 -1.99 16.34
N TYR A 93 5.35 -2.88 15.69
CA TYR A 93 3.89 -2.86 15.76
C TYR A 93 3.27 -4.03 16.53
N GLY A 94 4.06 -5.03 16.94
CA GLY A 94 3.68 -6.09 17.89
C GLY A 94 2.52 -6.97 17.41
N ASP A 95 2.40 -7.14 16.10
CA ASP A 95 1.17 -7.61 15.48
C ASP A 95 1.36 -9.01 14.89
N ASP A 96 1.18 -10.04 15.73
CA ASP A 96 1.08 -11.45 15.28
C ASP A 96 -0.02 -11.63 14.21
N SER A 97 -0.97 -10.68 14.10
CA SER A 97 -2.03 -10.65 13.09
C SER A 97 -1.53 -10.27 11.69
N VAL A 98 -0.35 -9.63 11.55
CA VAL A 98 0.23 -9.32 10.23
C VAL A 98 0.57 -10.60 9.46
N ALA A 99 0.87 -11.69 10.18
CA ALA A 99 1.11 -13.02 9.59
C ALA A 99 -0.17 -13.73 9.11
N GLN A 100 -1.38 -13.17 9.35
CA GLN A 100 -2.66 -13.72 8.87
C GLN A 100 -3.19 -13.03 7.59
N LEU A 101 -2.42 -12.12 6.99
CA LEU A 101 -2.88 -11.22 5.94
C LEU A 101 -2.50 -11.69 4.54
N GLY A 102 -3.48 -12.23 3.83
CA GLY A 102 -3.43 -12.34 2.37
C GLY A 102 -4.78 -12.79 1.79
N GLY A 103 -5.64 -11.82 1.44
CA GLY A 103 -6.81 -12.08 0.60
C GLY A 103 -7.50 -10.81 0.12
N VAL A 104 -7.58 -10.62 -1.21
CA VAL A 104 -8.54 -9.67 -1.81
C VAL A 104 -9.13 -10.26 -3.09
N HIS A 105 -10.45 -10.44 -3.10
CA HIS A 105 -11.25 -10.74 -4.28
C HIS A 105 -12.51 -9.88 -4.16
N LEU A 106 -12.70 -8.91 -5.06
CA LEU A 106 -13.85 -8.02 -4.99
C LEU A 106 -14.59 -7.99 -6.33
N ALA A 107 -15.89 -8.28 -6.27
CA ALA A 107 -16.84 -8.16 -7.37
C ALA A 107 -18.05 -7.34 -6.92
N CYS A 108 -18.59 -6.49 -7.79
CA CYS A 108 -19.75 -5.66 -7.49
C CYS A 108 -20.64 -5.50 -8.72
N GLU A 109 -21.94 -5.73 -8.55
CA GLU A 109 -22.94 -5.66 -9.62
C GLU A 109 -24.14 -4.80 -9.17
N GLN A 110 -24.56 -3.86 -10.04
CA GLN A 110 -25.63 -2.87 -9.82
C GLN A 110 -25.46 -1.95 -8.60
N ALA A 111 -24.24 -1.45 -8.37
CA ALA A 111 -23.92 -0.40 -7.40
C ALA A 111 -23.84 1.00 -8.02
#